data_AF-A0A060WR81-F1
#
_entry.id   AF-A0A060WR81-F1
#
_cell.length_a   1.000
_cell.length_b   1.000
_cell.length_c   1.000
_cell.angle_alpha   90.00
_cell.angle_beta   90.00
_cell.angle_gamma   90.00
#
_symmetry.space_group_name_H-M   'P 1'
#
loop_
_entity.id
_entity.type
_entity.pdbx_description
1 polymer ?
#
loop_
_entity_poly.entity_id
_entity_poly.type
_entity_poly.pdbx_seq_one_letter_code
_entity_poly.pdbx_strand_id
1 'polypeptide(L)'
;MQADEMESSMESPNLEFEYGDTDSLTAELSEIYSYTEEPEFALNRDYFEEDFRSHVRGRRWIELGQEQQRAYVMRLLDALEVTDRDKRLKVARAILYLAQGVFDECDTDTDVLHWSRHNVFLLYDMGVFTALLELLSMEMDNNQACSSAVRKPAISLADSTELR
;
A
#
# COMPACT_ATOMS: atom_id res chain seq x y z
N MET A 1 -67.29 15.35 11.33
CA MET A 1 -65.95 15.18 11.93
C MET A 1 -65.27 14.08 11.13
N GLN A 2 -64.45 14.50 10.16
CA GLN A 2 -63.69 13.60 9.29
C GLN A 2 -62.48 13.10 10.09
N ALA A 3 -62.42 11.79 10.28
CA ALA A 3 -61.17 11.08 10.50
C ALA A 3 -60.66 10.73 9.11
N ASP A 4 -59.60 11.41 8.66
CA ASP A 4 -58.69 10.94 7.61
C ASP A 4 -57.70 12.07 7.33
N GLU A 5 -56.47 11.89 7.82
CA GLU A 5 -55.22 12.42 7.24
C GLU A 5 -54.06 11.86 8.06
N MET A 6 -54.02 10.54 8.16
CA MET A 6 -52.86 9.80 8.63
C MET A 6 -52.59 8.68 7.63
N GLU A 7 -52.28 9.03 6.38
CA GLU A 7 -51.62 8.08 5.48
C GLU A 7 -50.93 8.80 4.31
N SER A 8 -49.70 8.35 4.07
CA SER A 8 -48.96 8.47 2.82
C SER A 8 -48.30 9.81 2.49
N SER A 9 -47.02 9.92 2.83
CA SER A 9 -45.96 10.16 1.83
C SER A 9 -44.58 10.07 2.47
N MET A 10 -44.21 8.91 3.00
CA MET A 10 -42.80 8.52 3.02
C MET A 10 -42.48 7.92 1.64
N GLU A 11 -42.46 8.76 0.61
CA GLU A 11 -41.88 8.38 -0.68
C GLU A 11 -40.38 8.25 -0.45
N SER A 12 -39.95 7.03 -0.16
CA SER A 12 -38.55 6.66 -0.16
C SER A 12 -38.01 6.97 -1.56
N PRO A 13 -36.86 7.65 -1.71
CA PRO A 13 -36.33 7.97 -3.02
C PRO A 13 -36.21 6.67 -3.82
N ASN A 14 -36.73 6.68 -5.05
CA ASN A 14 -36.65 5.54 -5.94
C ASN A 14 -35.16 5.26 -6.18
N LEU A 15 -34.65 4.18 -5.59
CA LEU A 15 -33.25 3.80 -5.76
C LEU A 15 -33.11 3.21 -7.16
N GLU A 16 -32.49 3.96 -8.07
CA GLU A 16 -32.07 3.44 -9.36
C GLU A 16 -30.87 2.52 -9.11
N PHE A 17 -31.13 1.22 -9.02
CA PHE A 17 -30.09 0.21 -8.97
C PHE A 17 -29.57 -0.04 -10.38
N GLU A 18 -28.29 0.25 -10.60
CA GLU A 18 -27.59 -0.11 -11.82
C GLU A 18 -27.12 -1.57 -11.68
N TYR A 19 -27.76 -2.48 -12.43
CA TYR A 19 -27.38 -3.90 -12.45
C TYR A 19 -26.34 -4.13 -13.54
N GLY A 20 -25.06 -4.00 -13.18
CA GLY A 20 -23.92 -4.39 -14.00
C GLY A 20 -23.16 -5.56 -13.38
N ASP A 21 -22.43 -6.32 -14.19
CA ASP A 21 -21.54 -7.40 -13.70
C ASP A 21 -20.32 -6.87 -12.93
N THR A 22 -20.00 -5.58 -13.11
CA THR A 22 -18.88 -4.88 -12.47
C THR A 22 -19.28 -3.44 -12.17
N ASP A 23 -18.80 -2.90 -11.05
CA ASP A 23 -19.08 -1.52 -10.68
C ASP A 23 -18.12 -0.53 -11.36
N SER A 24 -18.33 0.78 -11.15
CA SER A 24 -17.37 1.78 -11.62
C SER A 24 -16.02 1.63 -10.90
N LEU A 25 -14.90 1.92 -11.59
CA LEU A 25 -13.56 1.81 -10.98
C LEU A 25 -13.42 2.59 -9.66
N THR A 26 -14.08 3.75 -9.56
CA THR A 26 -14.07 4.56 -8.33
C THR A 26 -14.82 3.85 -7.20
N ALA A 27 -15.95 3.20 -7.49
CA ALA A 27 -16.70 2.42 -6.49
C ALA A 27 -15.86 1.22 -6.01
N GLU A 28 -15.27 0.46 -6.93
CA GLU A 28 -14.37 -0.66 -6.60
C GLU A 28 -13.18 -0.22 -5.74
N LEU A 29 -12.55 0.92 -6.07
CA LEU A 29 -11.47 1.49 -5.26
C LEU A 29 -11.94 1.90 -3.85
N SER A 30 -13.17 2.39 -3.72
CA SER A 30 -13.74 2.78 -2.42
C SER A 30 -14.10 1.59 -1.53
N GLU A 31 -14.21 0.39 -2.10
CA GLU A 31 -14.32 -0.85 -1.33
C GLU A 31 -12.96 -1.33 -0.82
N ILE A 32 -11.91 -1.13 -1.63
CA ILE A 32 -10.54 -1.56 -1.31
C ILE A 32 -9.89 -0.65 -0.27
N TYR A 33 -10.11 0.67 -0.38
CA TYR A 33 -9.46 1.66 0.47
C TYR A 33 -10.41 2.32 1.46
N SER A 34 -9.95 2.41 2.71
CA SER A 34 -10.67 3.12 3.77
C SER A 34 -10.11 4.52 3.98
N TYR A 35 -10.98 5.49 4.30
CA TYR A 35 -10.55 6.84 4.72
C TYR A 35 -9.63 6.83 5.94
N THR A 36 -9.64 5.77 6.76
CA THR A 36 -8.73 5.64 7.91
C THR A 36 -7.27 5.42 7.52
N GLU A 37 -7.01 5.03 6.28
CA GLU A 37 -5.67 4.74 5.73
C GLU A 37 -5.01 5.97 5.09
N GLU A 38 -5.72 7.11 4.99
CA GLU A 38 -5.19 8.39 4.54
C GLU A 38 -3.79 8.75 5.11
N PRO A 39 -3.53 8.66 6.43
CA PRO A 39 -2.20 8.97 6.97
C PRO A 39 -1.10 8.03 6.46
N GLU A 40 -1.45 6.80 6.07
CA GLU A 40 -0.51 5.83 5.53
C GLU A 40 -0.13 6.16 4.09
N PHE A 41 -1.05 6.70 3.30
CA PHE A 41 -0.75 7.21 1.95
C PHE A 41 0.19 8.41 1.99
N ALA A 42 -0.05 9.34 2.92
CA ALA A 42 0.85 10.47 3.13
C ALA A 42 2.27 9.99 3.50
N LEU A 43 2.37 9.00 4.40
CA LEU A 43 3.65 8.42 4.78
C LEU A 43 4.38 7.74 3.60
N ASN A 44 3.64 7.02 2.75
CA ASN A 44 4.22 6.36 1.58
C ASN A 44 4.78 7.39 0.58
N ARG A 45 4.04 8.48 0.35
CA ARG A 45 4.51 9.62 -0.45
C ARG A 45 5.78 10.22 0.14
N ASP A 46 5.78 10.51 1.44
CA ASP A 46 6.91 11.18 2.09
C ASP A 46 8.19 10.33 1.98
N TYR A 47 8.10 9.00 2.15
CA TYR A 47 9.24 8.09 1.96
C TYR A 47 9.70 8.01 0.51
N PHE A 48 8.77 7.98 -0.45
CA PHE A 48 9.12 8.06 -1.85
C PHE A 48 9.84 9.37 -2.16
N GLU A 49 9.32 10.50 -1.70
CA GLU A 49 9.87 11.81 -2.03
C GLU A 49 11.24 12.04 -1.39
N GLU A 50 11.45 11.59 -0.15
CA GLU A 50 12.76 11.61 0.51
C GLU A 50 13.81 10.85 -0.31
N ASP A 51 13.49 9.61 -0.71
CA ASP A 51 14.39 8.79 -1.54
C ASP A 51 14.57 9.39 -2.93
N PHE A 52 13.48 9.81 -3.57
CA PHE A 52 13.47 10.31 -4.93
C PHE A 52 14.24 11.62 -5.05
N ARG A 53 14.06 12.58 -4.14
CA ARG A 53 14.82 13.86 -4.13
C ARG A 53 16.32 13.65 -3.91
N SER A 54 16.70 12.60 -3.17
CA SER A 54 18.11 12.29 -2.94
C SER A 54 18.82 11.81 -4.23
N HIS A 55 18.09 11.10 -5.10
CA HIS A 55 18.63 10.48 -6.32
C HIS A 55 18.35 11.28 -7.60
N VAL A 56 17.18 11.89 -7.72
CA VAL A 56 16.70 12.63 -8.88
C VAL A 56 16.48 14.08 -8.46
N ARG A 57 17.43 14.96 -8.81
CA ARG A 57 17.37 16.37 -8.42
C ARG A 57 16.43 17.16 -9.33
N GLY A 58 15.33 17.65 -8.76
CA GLY A 58 14.50 18.71 -9.34
C GLY A 58 13.71 18.30 -10.59
N ARG A 59 13.38 17.01 -10.74
CA ARG A 59 12.44 16.51 -11.75
C ARG A 59 11.32 15.77 -11.06
N ARG A 60 10.17 15.68 -11.70
CA ARG A 60 9.03 14.87 -11.26
C ARG A 60 9.08 13.46 -11.84
N TRP A 61 8.46 12.49 -11.17
CA TRP A 61 8.34 11.11 -11.71
C TRP A 61 7.72 11.10 -13.11
N ILE A 62 6.65 11.89 -13.29
CA ILE A 62 5.92 11.98 -14.57
C ILE A 62 6.75 12.61 -15.70
N GLU A 63 7.83 13.33 -15.38
CA GLU A 63 8.74 13.96 -16.34
C GLU A 63 9.92 13.04 -16.74
N LEU A 64 10.08 11.90 -16.05
CA LEU A 64 11.15 10.95 -16.35
C LEU A 64 10.83 10.14 -17.62
N GLY A 65 11.86 9.93 -18.44
CA GLY A 65 11.76 8.97 -19.54
C GLY A 65 11.71 7.52 -19.03
N GLN A 66 11.20 6.59 -19.84
CA GLN A 66 11.08 5.17 -19.44
C GLN A 66 12.38 4.54 -18.93
N GLU A 67 13.53 4.87 -19.53
CA GLU A 67 14.82 4.35 -19.07
C GLU A 67 15.19 4.85 -17.67
N GLN A 68 14.87 6.12 -17.36
CA GLN A 68 15.10 6.71 -16.04
C GLN A 68 14.15 6.12 -15.00
N GLN A 69 12.89 5.90 -15.37
CA GLN A 69 11.91 5.21 -14.53
C GLN A 69 12.37 3.77 -14.21
N ARG A 70 12.80 3.01 -15.22
CA ARG A 70 13.37 1.67 -15.05
C ARG A 70 14.60 1.67 -14.15
N ALA A 71 15.54 2.59 -14.36
CA ALA A 71 16.72 2.72 -13.52
C ALA A 71 16.37 3.08 -12.06
N TYR A 72 15.32 3.89 -11.84
CA TYR A 72 14.82 4.18 -10.51
C TYR A 72 14.21 2.94 -9.84
N VAL A 73 13.36 2.20 -10.55
CA VAL A 73 12.75 0.95 -10.04
C VAL A 73 13.81 -0.10 -9.72
N MET A 74 14.82 -0.26 -10.57
CA MET A 74 15.92 -1.21 -10.31
C MET A 74 16.67 -0.86 -9.03
N ARG A 75 16.88 0.43 -8.74
CA ARG A 75 17.47 0.86 -7.48
C ARG A 75 16.58 0.57 -6.27
N LEU A 76 15.26 0.72 -6.41
CA LEU A 76 14.33 0.34 -5.34
C LEU A 76 14.43 -1.17 -5.05
N LEU A 77 14.57 -1.99 -6.10
CA LEU A 77 14.80 -3.44 -5.93
C LEU A 77 16.11 -3.71 -5.17
N ASP A 78 17.22 -3.07 -5.56
CA ASP A 78 18.49 -3.20 -4.83
C ASP A 78 18.37 -2.76 -3.36
N ALA A 79 17.60 -1.69 -3.10
CA ALA A 79 17.36 -1.18 -1.75
C ALA A 79 16.44 -2.11 -0.91
N LEU A 80 15.65 -2.96 -1.57
CA LEU A 80 14.81 -3.97 -0.93
C LEU A 80 15.63 -5.15 -0.40
N GLU A 81 16.82 -5.40 -0.97
CA GLU A 81 17.72 -6.48 -0.54
C GLU A 81 18.53 -6.14 0.73
N VAL A 82 18.40 -4.93 1.25
CA VAL A 82 19.15 -4.48 2.43
C VAL A 82 18.72 -5.24 3.69
N THR A 83 19.66 -5.58 4.56
CA THR A 83 19.42 -6.37 5.78
C THR A 83 18.60 -5.64 6.86
N ASP A 84 18.54 -4.31 6.80
CA ASP A 84 17.78 -3.45 7.70
C ASP A 84 16.27 -3.47 7.36
N ARG A 85 15.47 -3.99 8.29
CA ARG A 85 14.02 -4.14 8.14
C ARG A 85 13.30 -2.81 7.93
N ASP A 86 13.67 -1.77 8.68
CA ASP A 86 12.97 -0.49 8.62
C ASP A 86 13.24 0.20 7.29
N LYS A 87 14.46 0.05 6.75
CA LYS A 87 14.77 0.50 5.38
C LYS A 87 13.99 -0.26 4.32
N ARG A 88 13.91 -1.60 4.41
CA ARG A 88 13.09 -2.40 3.47
C ARG A 88 11.64 -1.96 3.46
N LEU A 89 11.06 -1.72 4.65
CA LEU A 89 9.67 -1.28 4.77
C LEU A 89 9.45 0.10 4.13
N LYS A 90 10.39 1.04 4.31
CA LYS A 90 10.32 2.35 3.63
C LYS A 90 10.35 2.22 2.11
N VAL A 91 11.23 1.38 1.58
CA VAL A 91 11.34 1.12 0.13
C VAL A 91 10.07 0.45 -0.40
N ALA A 92 9.54 -0.56 0.30
CA ALA A 92 8.28 -1.21 -0.07
C ALA A 92 7.10 -0.21 -0.09
N ARG A 93 7.06 0.72 0.87
CA ARG A 93 6.08 1.82 0.90
C ARG A 93 6.25 2.79 -0.27
N ALA A 94 7.48 3.13 -0.64
CA ALA A 94 7.75 3.95 -1.81
C ALA A 94 7.30 3.27 -3.13
N ILE A 95 7.52 1.94 -3.25
CA ILE A 95 7.01 1.13 -4.36
C ILE A 95 5.47 1.15 -4.39
N LEU A 96 4.82 1.06 -3.23
CA LEU A 96 3.37 1.12 -3.14
C LEU A 96 2.83 2.48 -3.62
N TYR A 97 3.48 3.59 -3.24
CA TYR A 97 3.12 4.92 -3.73
C TYR A 97 3.24 5.05 -5.26
N LEU A 98 4.28 4.44 -5.87
CA LEU A 98 4.38 4.35 -7.33
C LEU A 98 3.20 3.58 -7.94
N ALA A 99 2.83 2.42 -7.38
CA ALA A 99 1.70 1.63 -7.85
C ALA A 99 0.35 2.39 -7.74
N GLN A 100 0.23 3.28 -6.75
CA GLN A 100 -0.95 4.15 -6.56
C GLN A 100 -1.03 5.31 -7.58
N GLY A 101 -0.04 5.45 -8.47
CA GLY A 101 -0.09 6.40 -9.57
C GLY A 101 0.45 7.79 -9.27
N VAL A 102 1.28 7.94 -8.21
CA VAL A 102 1.97 9.21 -7.89
C VAL A 102 0.98 10.38 -7.84
N PHE A 103 -0.07 10.21 -7.03
CA PHE A 103 -1.23 11.10 -7.01
C PHE A 103 -0.89 12.57 -6.69
N ASP A 104 0.21 12.82 -5.96
CA ASP A 104 0.65 14.18 -5.60
C ASP A 104 1.16 14.97 -6.81
N GLU A 105 1.66 14.29 -7.84
CA GLU A 105 2.17 14.92 -9.07
C GLU A 105 1.13 15.03 -10.19
N CYS A 106 -0.07 14.47 -9.99
CA CYS A 106 -1.13 14.42 -10.99
C CYS A 106 -2.15 15.56 -10.78
N ASP A 107 -2.63 16.13 -11.90
CA ASP A 107 -3.60 17.23 -11.85
C ASP A 107 -5.07 16.74 -11.85
N THR A 108 -5.34 15.53 -12.37
CA THR A 108 -6.69 14.96 -12.48
C THR A 108 -6.73 13.48 -12.08
N ASP A 109 -7.90 13.00 -11.64
CA ASP A 109 -8.12 11.58 -11.31
C ASP A 109 -7.81 10.65 -12.49
N THR A 110 -8.06 11.12 -13.73
CA THR A 110 -7.74 10.35 -14.94
C THR A 110 -6.24 10.17 -15.12
N ASP A 111 -5.44 11.19 -14.76
CA ASP A 111 -3.98 11.10 -14.81
C ASP A 111 -3.45 10.12 -13.76
N VAL A 112 -4.01 10.14 -12.54
CA VAL A 112 -3.66 9.18 -11.48
C VAL A 112 -3.90 7.75 -11.94
N LEU A 113 -5.06 7.48 -12.56
CA LEU A 113 -5.39 6.15 -13.08
C LEU A 113 -4.48 5.72 -14.23
N HIS A 114 -4.18 6.65 -15.15
CA HIS A 114 -3.25 6.40 -16.25
C HIS A 114 -1.85 6.04 -15.73
N TRP A 115 -1.32 6.83 -14.79
CA TRP A 115 -0.01 6.60 -14.19
C TRP A 115 0.03 5.38 -13.28
N SER A 116 -1.03 5.11 -12.52
CA SER A 116 -1.15 3.89 -11.72
C SER A 116 -1.04 2.65 -12.62
N ARG A 117 -1.80 2.61 -13.72
CA ARG A 117 -1.73 1.51 -14.68
C ARG A 117 -0.33 1.39 -15.30
N HIS A 118 0.24 2.49 -15.79
CA HIS A 118 1.59 2.51 -16.36
C HIS A 118 2.64 2.01 -15.37
N ASN A 119 2.61 2.50 -14.14
CA ASN A 119 3.55 2.14 -13.09
C ASN A 119 3.38 0.67 -12.69
N VAL A 120 2.16 0.15 -12.58
CA VAL A 120 1.92 -1.28 -12.29
C VAL A 120 2.53 -2.17 -13.36
N PHE A 121 2.34 -1.86 -14.65
CA PHE A 121 2.97 -2.62 -15.73
C PHE A 121 4.50 -2.52 -15.68
N LEU A 122 5.04 -1.33 -15.42
CA LEU A 122 6.48 -1.13 -15.26
C LEU A 122 7.07 -1.97 -14.11
N LEU A 123 6.43 -1.94 -12.94
CA LEU A 123 6.85 -2.70 -11.76
C LEU A 123 6.75 -4.22 -12.02
N TYR A 124 5.71 -4.65 -12.72
CA TYR A 124 5.54 -6.05 -13.12
C TYR A 124 6.64 -6.50 -14.09
N ASP A 125 6.91 -5.72 -15.14
CA ASP A 125 7.96 -5.99 -16.11
C ASP A 125 9.36 -6.07 -15.48
N MET A 126 9.60 -5.31 -14.42
CA MET A 126 10.85 -5.32 -13.66
C MET A 126 10.93 -6.41 -12.58
N GLY A 127 9.90 -7.25 -12.44
CA GLY A 127 9.89 -8.36 -11.48
C GLY A 127 9.68 -7.94 -10.03
N VAL A 128 9.18 -6.72 -9.78
CA VAL A 128 8.98 -6.19 -8.42
C VAL A 128 7.99 -7.04 -7.62
N PHE A 129 6.97 -7.58 -8.28
CA PHE A 129 6.01 -8.48 -7.64
C PHE A 129 6.69 -9.72 -7.04
N THR A 130 7.60 -10.35 -7.81
CA THR A 130 8.36 -11.51 -7.33
C THR A 130 9.26 -11.14 -6.17
N ALA A 131 9.97 -10.02 -6.25
CA ALA A 131 10.83 -9.54 -5.16
C ALA A 131 10.03 -9.27 -3.86
N LEU A 132 8.83 -8.71 -3.96
CA LEU A 132 7.95 -8.49 -2.81
C LEU A 132 7.43 -9.81 -2.21
N LEU A 133 7.11 -10.80 -3.04
CA LEU A 133 6.71 -12.13 -2.57
C LEU A 133 7.86 -12.85 -1.85
N GLU A 134 9.05 -12.79 -2.40
CA GLU A 134 10.25 -13.37 -1.78
C GLU A 134 10.56 -12.68 -0.44
N LEU A 135 10.47 -11.35 -0.39
CA LEU A 135 10.62 -10.58 0.85
C LEU A 135 9.57 -10.99 1.88
N LEU A 136 8.30 -11.10 1.49
CA LEU A 136 7.23 -11.53 2.39
C LEU A 136 7.49 -12.94 2.92
N SER A 137 7.91 -13.88 2.07
CA SER A 137 8.29 -15.23 2.49
C SER A 137 9.41 -15.20 3.52
N MET A 138 10.45 -14.41 3.27
CA MET A 138 11.58 -14.26 4.19
C MET A 138 11.16 -13.67 5.54
N GLU A 139 10.29 -12.66 5.55
CA GLU A 139 9.75 -12.07 6.79
C GLU A 139 8.85 -13.05 7.57
N MET A 140 8.06 -13.87 6.87
CA MET A 140 7.25 -14.92 7.49
C MET A 140 8.14 -15.96 8.18
N ASP A 141 9.18 -16.44 7.52
CA ASP A 141 10.12 -17.41 8.08
C ASP A 141 10.90 -16.84 9.26
N ASN A 142 11.34 -15.58 9.16
CA ASN A 142 12.05 -14.89 10.25
C ASN A 142 11.15 -14.69 11.49
N ASN A 143 9.88 -14.33 11.31
CA ASN A 143 8.92 -14.23 12.42
C ASN A 143 8.63 -15.60 13.07
N GLN A 144 8.55 -16.68 12.29
CA GLN A 144 8.41 -18.03 12.82
C GLN A 144 9.67 -18.47 13.58
N ALA A 145 10.87 -18.15 13.07
CA ALA A 145 12.13 -18.41 13.75
C ALA A 145 12.21 -17.68 15.11
N CYS A 146 11.87 -16.39 15.16
CA CYS A 146 11.76 -15.63 16.40
C CYS A 146 10.72 -16.21 17.37
N SER A 147 9.54 -16.60 16.88
CA SER A 147 8.47 -17.19 17.70
C SER A 147 8.87 -18.56 18.28
N SER A 148 9.59 -19.36 17.50
CA SER A 148 10.10 -20.68 17.91
C SER A 148 11.27 -20.58 18.89
N ALA A 149 12.17 -19.60 18.73
CA ALA A 149 13.25 -19.32 19.68
C ALA A 149 12.73 -18.88 21.06
N VAL A 150 11.56 -18.24 21.10
CA VAL A 150 10.87 -17.89 22.36
C VAL A 150 10.17 -19.11 22.99
N ARG A 151 9.90 -20.17 22.22
CA ARG A 151 9.21 -21.39 22.69
C ARG A 151 10.17 -22.57 22.85
N LYS A 152 11.08 -22.52 23.84
CA LYS A 152 11.42 -23.58 24.86
C LYS A 152 12.93 -23.71 25.20
N PRO A 153 13.31 -24.22 26.41
CA PRO A 153 12.43 -24.82 27.44
C PRO A 153 12.56 -24.23 28.86
N ALA A 154 11.48 -24.42 29.62
CA ALA A 154 11.44 -24.63 31.07
C ALA A 154 12.43 -23.80 31.92
N ILE A 155 11.94 -22.66 32.43
CA ILE A 155 12.31 -22.19 33.75
C ILE A 155 12.10 -23.34 34.75
N SER A 156 13.18 -24.08 35.04
CA SER A 156 13.24 -25.01 36.15
C SER A 156 13.14 -24.17 37.43
N LEU A 157 12.00 -24.29 38.11
CA LEU A 157 11.72 -23.70 39.43
C LEU A 157 12.73 -24.09 40.53
N ALA A 158 13.74 -24.91 40.22
CA ALA A 158 14.70 -25.43 41.17
C ALA A 158 15.96 -24.56 41.39
N ASP A 159 16.22 -23.54 40.55
CA ASP A 159 17.49 -22.79 40.58
C ASP A 159 17.33 -21.30 40.96
N SER A 160 16.21 -20.93 41.58
CA SER A 160 15.97 -19.57 42.07
C SER A 160 16.65 -19.37 43.42
N THR A 161 17.95 -19.05 43.43
CA THR A 161 18.67 -18.64 44.64
C THR A 161 18.46 -17.18 45.05
N GLU A 162 17.61 -16.42 44.36
CA GLU A 162 17.32 -15.00 44.67
C GLU A 162 16.18 -14.78 45.70
N LEU A 163 15.86 -15.78 46.54
CA LEU A 163 14.93 -15.62 47.68
C LEU A 163 15.57 -16.04 49.02
N ARG A 164 16.83 -15.65 49.25
CA ARG A 164 17.38 -15.59 50.60
C ARG A 164 17.56 -14.15 51.06
#